data_AF-A0AA42ZEV2-F1
#
_entry.id   AF-A0AA42ZEV2-F1
#
_cell.length_a   1.000
_cell.length_b   1.000
_cell.length_c   1.000
_cell.angle_alpha   90.00
_cell.angle_beta   90.00
_cell.angle_gamma   90.00
#
_symmetry.space_group_name_H-M   'P 1'
#
loop_
_entity.id
_entity.type
_entity.pdbx_description
1 polymer ?
#
loop_
_entity_poly.entity_id
_entity_poly.type
_entity_poly.pdbx_seq_one_letter_code
_entity_poly.pdbx_strand_id
1 'polypeptide(L)'
;MRRFVCWFCLISLSVAAVSAATDKQLELLEMANAAMQAKEFDKCAEHYRAIIEIGARNPLTFYNAACCCAQSDGLDQAFLYLDTAIAIGYRDVTWLQKDADLTSLHTDDRWQEIIKKCEAAAEEFFRVNNRELAWLCDEDQADRQLERWEGMDVRDARRRSRVMEMLKDGQVISASDHFNAALILQHGDDSSHYLLAHELSLKAAELDSTLSSYLWLAAAAKDRYLWHVGQPQWFGTQRKPVDGVWTIEPIDTTVITDDERRKWNVPTLSEARNLAKRMNDEVDPTDHEHK
;
A
#
# COMPACT_ATOMS: atom_id res chain seq x y z
N MET A 1 6.24 17.99 10.99
CA MET A 1 5.90 17.33 9.71
C MET A 1 5.45 15.89 9.98
N ARG A 2 4.14 15.65 10.13
CA ARG A 2 3.54 14.30 10.07
C ARG A 2 2.67 14.29 8.81
N ARG A 3 3.02 13.57 7.73
CA ARG A 3 3.04 12.10 7.52
C ARG A 3 1.61 11.59 7.22
N PHE A 4 1.29 11.44 5.93
CA PHE A 4 0.02 10.87 5.46
C PHE A 4 0.32 9.61 4.64
N VAL A 5 -0.09 8.47 5.19
CA VAL A 5 0.01 7.14 4.56
C VAL A 5 -1.21 6.94 3.66
N CYS A 6 -0.99 6.72 2.35
CA CYS A 6 -2.03 6.29 1.42
C CYS A 6 -2.23 4.77 1.54
N TRP A 7 -3.33 4.33 2.14
CA TRP A 7 -3.76 2.92 2.14
C TRP A 7 -5.17 2.85 1.55
N PHE A 8 -5.47 1.87 0.68
CA PHE A 8 -6.75 1.14 0.69
C PHE A 8 -6.68 -0.14 -0.16
N CYS A 9 -6.94 -1.29 0.49
CA CYS A 9 -7.26 -2.57 -0.12
C CYS A 9 -8.21 -3.33 0.85
N LEU A 10 -9.35 -3.84 0.35
CA LEU A 10 -10.04 -5.12 0.68
C LEU A 10 -11.59 -5.07 0.84
N ILE A 11 -12.25 -5.85 -0.04
CA ILE A 11 -13.30 -6.90 0.11
C ILE A 11 -14.55 -6.67 1.01
N SER A 12 -15.70 -7.12 0.46
CA SER A 12 -17.09 -7.05 0.94
C SER A 12 -17.39 -7.70 2.31
N LEU A 13 -17.23 -6.94 3.38
CA LEU A 13 -18.08 -6.98 4.58
C LEU A 13 -19.04 -5.78 4.55
N SER A 14 -20.06 -5.76 5.42
CA SER A 14 -20.91 -4.57 5.55
C SER A 14 -20.03 -3.33 5.78
N VAL A 15 -20.34 -2.25 5.08
CA VAL A 15 -19.33 -1.23 4.80
C VAL A 15 -18.96 -0.40 6.04
N ALA A 16 -19.85 -0.34 7.03
CA ALA A 16 -19.55 0.18 8.35
C ALA A 16 -18.52 -0.67 9.11
N ALA A 17 -18.59 -2.00 8.98
CA ALA A 17 -17.62 -2.91 9.58
C ALA A 17 -16.27 -2.85 8.84
N VAL A 18 -16.26 -2.67 7.52
CA VAL A 18 -15.02 -2.48 6.74
C VAL A 18 -14.32 -1.17 7.12
N SER A 19 -15.02 -0.04 7.18
CA SER A 19 -14.42 1.24 7.59
C SER A 19 -13.86 1.17 9.01
N ALA A 20 -14.62 0.62 9.98
CA ALA A 20 -14.15 0.50 11.36
C ALA A 20 -12.98 -0.48 11.49
N ALA A 21 -12.97 -1.56 10.69
CA ALA A 21 -11.86 -2.50 10.64
C ALA A 21 -10.59 -1.83 10.07
N THR A 22 -10.69 -1.02 9.02
CA THR A 22 -9.52 -0.31 8.46
C THR A 22 -8.98 0.75 9.40
N ASP A 23 -9.85 1.56 10.03
CA ASP A 23 -9.43 2.56 11.03
C ASP A 23 -8.73 1.86 12.21
N LYS A 24 -9.27 0.73 12.68
CA LYS A 24 -8.67 -0.04 13.77
C LYS A 24 -7.34 -0.69 13.38
N GLN A 25 -7.21 -1.17 12.15
CA GLN A 25 -5.95 -1.70 11.63
C GLN A 25 -4.85 -0.64 11.61
N LEU A 26 -5.18 0.60 11.23
CA LEU A 26 -4.22 1.70 11.20
C LEU A 26 -3.74 2.06 12.61
N GLU A 27 -4.65 2.22 13.57
CA GLU A 27 -4.32 2.47 14.98
C GLU A 27 -3.39 1.37 15.52
N LEU A 28 -3.72 0.10 15.27
CA LEU A 28 -2.88 -1.02 15.70
C LEU A 28 -1.51 -1.02 15.02
N LEU A 29 -1.41 -0.59 13.76
CA LEU A 29 -0.14 -0.51 13.05
C LEU A 29 0.76 0.57 13.66
N GLU A 30 0.20 1.72 14.04
CA GLU A 30 0.92 2.78 14.75
C GLU A 30 1.43 2.29 16.11
N MET A 31 0.59 1.58 16.87
CA MET A 31 0.97 0.97 18.13
C MET A 31 2.07 -0.09 17.96
N ALA A 32 1.97 -0.94 16.93
CA ALA A 32 2.99 -1.94 16.61
C ALA A 32 4.34 -1.29 16.30
N ASN A 33 4.34 -0.24 15.48
CA ASN A 33 5.55 0.51 15.13
C ASN A 33 6.17 1.20 16.35
N ALA A 34 5.36 1.79 17.22
CA ALA A 34 5.83 2.40 18.47
C ALA A 34 6.44 1.36 19.42
N ALA A 35 5.79 0.20 19.57
CA ALA A 35 6.29 -0.91 20.37
C ALA A 35 7.62 -1.45 19.82
N MET A 36 7.73 -1.60 18.49
CA MET A 36 8.97 -2.02 17.83
C MET A 36 10.13 -1.04 18.12
N GLN A 37 9.89 0.27 18.01
CA GLN A 37 10.89 1.30 18.33
C GLN A 37 11.28 1.30 19.81
N ALA A 38 10.32 1.06 20.70
CA ALA A 38 10.54 0.94 22.14
C ALA A 38 11.19 -0.40 22.55
N LYS A 39 11.42 -1.32 21.60
CA LYS A 39 11.90 -2.70 21.82
C LYS A 39 10.96 -3.53 22.71
N GLU A 40 9.67 -3.18 22.72
CA GLU A 40 8.61 -3.93 23.39
C GLU A 40 8.07 -5.01 22.44
N PHE A 41 8.92 -5.98 22.09
CA PHE A 41 8.66 -6.93 21.00
C PHE A 41 7.40 -7.79 21.22
N ASP A 42 7.10 -8.17 22.47
CA ASP A 42 5.86 -8.88 22.81
C ASP A 42 4.62 -8.06 22.44
N LYS A 43 4.59 -6.78 22.82
CA LYS A 43 3.47 -5.89 22.46
C LYS A 43 3.40 -5.65 20.95
N CYS A 44 4.54 -5.53 20.28
CA CYS A 44 4.56 -5.45 18.83
C CYS A 44 3.88 -6.68 18.19
N ALA A 45 4.24 -7.88 18.64
CA ALA A 45 3.64 -9.12 18.15
C ALA A 45 2.13 -9.20 18.45
N GLU A 46 1.68 -8.72 19.61
CA GLU A 46 0.26 -8.64 19.96
C GLU A 46 -0.53 -7.71 19.03
N HIS A 47 0.01 -6.52 18.72
CA HIS A 47 -0.64 -5.58 17.80
C HIS A 47 -0.73 -6.15 16.38
N TYR A 48 0.35 -6.76 15.87
CA TYR A 48 0.29 -7.42 14.57
C TYR A 48 -0.68 -8.60 14.53
N ARG A 49 -0.77 -9.40 15.61
CA ARG A 49 -1.77 -10.47 15.73
C ARG A 49 -3.19 -9.92 15.64
N ALA A 50 -3.48 -8.83 16.35
CA ALA A 50 -4.78 -8.16 16.28
C ALA A 50 -5.11 -7.66 14.86
N ILE A 51 -4.13 -7.09 14.13
CA ILE A 51 -4.30 -6.67 12.73
C ILE A 51 -4.68 -7.87 11.83
N ILE A 52 -4.01 -9.02 12.03
CA ILE A 52 -4.28 -10.26 11.28
C ILE A 52 -5.67 -10.83 11.59
N GLU A 53 -6.08 -10.80 12.86
CA GLU A 53 -7.40 -11.26 13.34
C GLU A 53 -8.54 -10.41 12.77
N ILE A 54 -8.33 -9.09 12.61
CA ILE A 54 -9.29 -8.19 11.94
C ILE A 54 -9.41 -8.50 10.44
N GLY A 55 -8.48 -9.27 9.87
CA GLY A 55 -8.57 -9.77 8.50
C GLY A 55 -7.53 -9.19 7.55
N ALA A 56 -6.44 -8.59 8.05
CA ALA A 56 -5.36 -8.15 7.17
C ALA A 56 -4.75 -9.34 6.41
N ARG A 57 -4.60 -9.21 5.10
CA ARG A 57 -4.04 -10.22 4.20
C ARG A 57 -2.93 -9.63 3.34
N ASN A 58 -2.02 -8.89 3.97
CA ASN A 58 -0.85 -8.29 3.33
C ASN A 58 0.43 -9.08 3.72
N PRO A 59 1.26 -9.53 2.76
CA PRO A 59 2.50 -10.25 3.05
C PRO A 59 3.42 -9.53 4.05
N LEU A 60 3.55 -8.20 3.95
CA LEU A 60 4.40 -7.41 4.84
C LEU A 60 3.88 -7.38 6.28
N THR A 61 2.56 -7.46 6.49
CA THR A 61 1.99 -7.56 7.84
C THR A 61 2.44 -8.85 8.52
N PHE A 62 2.39 -9.98 7.80
CA PHE A 62 2.87 -11.26 8.34
C PHE A 62 4.39 -11.27 8.51
N TYR A 63 5.13 -10.70 7.56
CA TYR A 63 6.59 -10.56 7.68
C TYR A 63 7.00 -9.75 8.93
N ASN A 64 6.39 -8.58 9.14
CA ASN A 64 6.68 -7.75 10.30
C ASN A 64 6.23 -8.41 11.62
N ALA A 65 5.11 -9.14 11.60
CA ALA A 65 4.69 -9.96 12.73
C ALA A 65 5.75 -11.01 13.08
N ALA A 66 6.34 -11.65 12.07
CA ALA A 66 7.43 -12.61 12.25
C ALA A 66 8.67 -11.97 12.87
N CYS A 67 9.05 -10.77 12.42
CA CYS A 67 10.16 -10.00 12.99
C CYS A 67 9.94 -9.72 14.48
N CYS A 68 8.73 -9.26 14.86
CA CYS A 68 8.42 -9.02 16.26
C CYS A 68 8.40 -10.31 17.10
N CYS A 69 7.95 -11.44 16.54
CA CYS A 69 8.03 -12.74 17.22
C CYS A 69 9.46 -13.30 17.33
N ALA A 70 10.33 -13.02 16.36
CA ALA A 70 11.72 -13.48 16.36
C ALA A 70 12.60 -12.68 17.35
N GLN A 71 12.24 -11.41 17.57
CA GLN A 71 12.85 -10.54 18.58
C GLN A 71 12.26 -10.76 20.00
N SER A 72 11.18 -11.52 20.13
CA SER A 72 10.69 -12.05 21.40
C SER A 72 10.96 -13.56 21.50
N ASP A 73 10.48 -14.24 22.55
CA ASP A 73 10.65 -15.69 22.75
C ASP A 73 9.71 -16.54 21.85
N GLY A 74 9.36 -16.06 20.65
CA GLY A 74 8.28 -16.56 19.79
C GLY A 74 8.70 -17.25 18.49
N LEU A 75 9.82 -17.99 18.47
CA LEU A 75 10.42 -18.52 17.22
C LEU A 75 9.45 -19.37 16.37
N ASP A 76 8.65 -20.24 16.98
CA ASP A 76 7.68 -21.07 16.25
C ASP A 76 6.61 -20.22 15.54
N GLN A 77 6.16 -19.16 16.20
CA GLN A 77 5.20 -18.23 15.63
C GLN A 77 5.83 -17.38 14.53
N ALA A 78 7.10 -17.00 14.69
CA ALA A 78 7.86 -16.31 13.64
C ALA A 78 7.95 -17.16 12.37
N PHE A 79 8.28 -18.45 12.49
CA PHE A 79 8.31 -19.37 11.34
C PHE A 79 6.94 -19.52 10.67
N LEU A 80 5.86 -19.63 11.45
CA LEU A 80 4.50 -19.71 10.90
C LEU A 80 4.12 -18.45 10.12
N TYR A 81 4.49 -17.28 10.63
CA TYR A 81 4.24 -16.00 9.96
C TYR A 81 5.12 -15.80 8.72
N LEU A 82 6.40 -16.21 8.72
CA LEU A 82 7.24 -16.18 7.52
C LEU A 82 6.68 -17.10 6.42
N ASP A 83 6.28 -18.31 6.78
CA ASP A 83 5.66 -19.25 5.84
C ASP A 83 4.39 -18.67 5.22
N THR A 84 3.54 -18.06 6.06
CA THR A 84 2.33 -17.39 5.60
C THR A 84 2.65 -16.20 4.70
N ALA A 85 3.59 -15.33 5.10
CA ALA A 85 4.01 -14.17 4.32
C ALA A 85 4.46 -14.58 2.91
N ILE A 86 5.30 -15.61 2.80
CA ILE A 86 5.78 -16.14 1.53
C ILE A 86 4.62 -16.72 0.72
N ALA A 87 3.76 -17.53 1.33
CA ALA A 87 2.60 -18.13 0.68
C ALA A 87 1.63 -17.10 0.09
N ILE A 88 1.56 -15.89 0.67
CA ILE A 88 0.69 -14.80 0.16
C ILE A 88 1.43 -13.75 -0.67
N GLY A 89 2.75 -13.90 -0.91
CA GLY A 89 3.47 -13.11 -1.91
C GLY A 89 4.72 -12.35 -1.45
N TYR A 90 5.18 -12.54 -0.20
CA TYR A 90 6.48 -12.05 0.24
C TYR A 90 7.60 -12.79 -0.51
N ARG A 91 8.54 -12.04 -1.07
CA ARG A 91 9.54 -12.59 -2.02
C ARG A 91 10.89 -11.87 -1.99
N ASP A 92 11.14 -11.01 -1.01
CA ASP A 92 12.46 -10.37 -0.85
C ASP A 92 13.40 -11.29 -0.09
N VAL A 93 14.03 -12.20 -0.85
CA VAL A 93 15.02 -13.16 -0.34
C VAL A 93 16.24 -12.45 0.25
N THR A 94 16.67 -11.33 -0.37
CA THR A 94 17.90 -10.64 0.05
C THR A 94 17.69 -9.95 1.39
N TRP A 95 16.54 -9.29 1.57
CA TRP A 95 16.19 -8.70 2.86
C TRP A 95 15.97 -9.78 3.91
N LEU A 96 15.20 -10.83 3.60
CA LEU A 96 14.94 -11.95 4.51
C LEU A 96 16.23 -12.55 5.10
N GLN A 97 17.28 -12.69 4.30
CA GLN A 97 18.58 -13.23 4.75
C GLN A 97 19.42 -12.27 5.59
N LYS A 98 19.18 -10.95 5.48
CA LYS A 98 20.01 -9.90 6.10
C LYS A 98 19.32 -9.20 7.26
N ASP A 99 18.01 -9.35 7.38
CA ASP A 99 17.23 -8.68 8.40
C ASP A 99 17.74 -9.08 9.79
N ALA A 100 18.22 -8.09 10.53
CA ALA A 100 18.78 -8.31 11.86
C ALA A 100 17.73 -8.86 12.82
N ASP A 101 16.44 -8.56 12.58
CA ASP A 101 15.33 -9.02 13.40
C ASP A 101 15.09 -10.53 13.32
N LEU A 102 15.60 -11.18 12.27
CA LEU A 102 15.44 -12.61 12.05
C LEU A 102 16.70 -13.41 12.41
N THR A 103 17.75 -12.76 12.92
CA THR A 103 19.03 -13.41 13.24
C THR A 103 18.87 -14.62 14.17
N SER A 104 17.92 -14.57 15.12
CA SER A 104 17.63 -15.66 16.05
C SER A 104 17.12 -16.93 15.35
N LEU A 105 16.54 -16.80 14.15
CA LEU A 105 16.02 -17.91 13.36
C LEU A 105 17.11 -18.61 12.53
N HIS A 106 18.24 -17.95 12.24
CA HIS A 106 19.22 -18.44 11.27
C HIS A 106 19.88 -19.77 11.63
N THR A 107 19.91 -20.11 12.93
CA THR A 107 20.49 -21.37 13.44
C THR A 107 19.47 -22.49 13.59
N ASP A 108 18.18 -22.24 13.38
CA ASP A 108 17.12 -23.24 13.43
C ASP A 108 17.07 -24.03 12.12
N ASP A 109 16.87 -25.35 12.19
CA ASP A 109 16.84 -26.25 11.03
C ASP A 109 15.77 -25.86 10.00
N ARG A 110 14.69 -25.19 10.42
CA ARG A 110 13.61 -24.70 9.54
C ARG A 110 14.02 -23.51 8.69
N TRP A 111 15.08 -22.79 9.05
CA TRP A 111 15.51 -21.57 8.34
C TRP A 111 15.78 -21.82 6.86
N GLN A 112 16.52 -22.89 6.56
CA GLN A 112 16.86 -23.21 5.17
C GLN A 112 15.63 -23.54 4.33
N GLU A 113 14.57 -24.07 4.94
CA GLU A 113 13.30 -24.33 4.25
C GLU A 113 12.55 -23.03 3.93
N ILE A 114 12.53 -22.07 4.86
CA ILE A 114 11.95 -20.74 4.62
C ILE A 114 12.66 -20.02 3.48
N ILE A 115 14.00 -20.05 3.45
CA ILE A 115 14.77 -19.43 2.36
C ILE A 115 14.41 -20.06 1.01
N LYS A 116 14.40 -21.40 0.91
CA LYS A 116 14.03 -22.10 -0.33
C LYS A 116 12.63 -21.75 -0.81
N LYS A 117 11.66 -21.67 0.10
CA LYS A 117 10.28 -21.28 -0.23
C LYS A 117 10.23 -19.85 -0.77
N CYS A 118 10.94 -18.92 -0.16
CA CYS A 118 11.02 -17.53 -0.61
C CYS A 118 11.70 -17.43 -1.99
N GLU A 119 12.78 -18.18 -2.21
CA GLU A 119 13.48 -18.26 -3.50
C GLU A 119 12.56 -18.79 -4.60
N ALA A 120 11.84 -19.88 -4.33
CA ALA A 120 10.89 -20.46 -5.29
C ALA A 120 9.72 -19.50 -5.59
N ALA A 121 9.19 -18.81 -4.58
CA ALA A 121 8.14 -17.80 -4.76
C ALA A 121 8.64 -16.61 -5.61
N ALA A 122 9.87 -16.16 -5.36
CA ALA A 122 10.50 -15.11 -6.16
C ALA A 122 10.74 -15.56 -7.60
N GLU A 123 11.26 -16.77 -7.82
CA GLU A 123 11.50 -17.32 -9.15
C GLU A 123 10.20 -17.42 -9.96
N GLU A 124 9.13 -17.93 -9.35
CA GLU A 124 7.82 -18.03 -10.01
C GLU A 124 7.28 -16.65 -10.40
N PHE A 125 7.32 -15.69 -9.47
CA PHE A 125 6.87 -14.32 -9.74
C PHE A 125 7.68 -13.67 -10.86
N PHE A 126 9.01 -13.77 -10.83
CA PHE A 126 9.89 -13.13 -11.82
C PHE A 126 10.05 -13.91 -13.13
N ARG A 127 9.39 -15.06 -13.29
CA ARG A 127 9.33 -15.77 -14.58
C ARG A 127 8.58 -14.94 -15.63
N VAL A 128 7.59 -14.17 -15.21
CA VAL A 128 6.72 -13.39 -16.10
C VAL A 128 6.72 -11.89 -15.80
N ASN A 129 7.12 -11.49 -14.59
CA ASN A 129 7.12 -10.09 -14.17
C ASN A 129 8.52 -9.47 -14.27
N ASN A 130 8.56 -8.20 -14.65
CA ASN A 130 9.78 -7.42 -14.74
C ASN A 130 10.36 -7.16 -13.35
N ARG A 131 11.53 -7.78 -13.08
CA ARG A 131 12.22 -7.70 -11.78
C ARG A 131 12.60 -6.28 -11.40
N GLU A 132 13.10 -5.50 -12.35
CA GLU A 132 13.51 -4.12 -12.09
C GLU A 132 12.30 -3.25 -11.76
N LEU A 133 11.21 -3.37 -12.52
CA LEU A 133 9.98 -2.62 -12.26
C LEU A 133 9.35 -2.95 -10.90
N ALA A 134 9.31 -4.24 -10.54
CA ALA A 134 8.84 -4.65 -9.23
C ALA A 134 9.67 -4.01 -8.12
N TRP A 135 11.01 -4.02 -8.23
CA TRP A 135 11.90 -3.37 -7.27
C TRP A 135 11.66 -1.86 -7.17
N LEU A 136 11.53 -1.17 -8.31
CA LEU A 136 11.28 0.28 -8.32
C LEU A 136 9.97 0.62 -7.59
N CYS A 137 8.95 -0.24 -7.75
CA CYS A 137 7.67 -0.09 -7.06
C CYS A 137 7.80 -0.41 -5.57
N ASP A 138 8.51 -1.48 -5.20
CA ASP A 138 8.74 -1.83 -3.79
C ASP A 138 9.50 -0.69 -3.07
N GLU A 139 10.52 -0.09 -3.69
CA GLU A 139 11.21 1.08 -3.15
C GLU A 139 10.33 2.34 -3.07
N ASP A 140 9.48 2.58 -4.09
CA ASP A 140 8.51 3.66 -4.07
C ASP A 140 7.61 3.52 -2.84
N GLN A 141 6.96 2.37 -2.68
CA GLN A 141 6.05 2.11 -1.58
C GLN A 141 6.75 2.12 -0.21
N ALA A 142 7.97 1.57 -0.12
CA ALA A 142 8.77 1.60 1.11
C ALA A 142 9.10 3.04 1.56
N ASP A 143 9.39 3.95 0.63
CA ASP A 143 9.61 5.37 0.97
C ASP A 143 8.35 6.01 1.59
N ARG A 144 7.14 5.64 1.14
CA ARG A 144 5.88 6.14 1.73
C ARG A 144 5.61 5.50 3.09
N GLN A 145 5.79 4.18 3.19
CA GLN A 145 5.54 3.43 4.42
C GLN A 145 6.49 3.82 5.55
N LEU A 146 7.77 4.04 5.24
CA LEU A 146 8.80 4.48 6.19
C LEU A 146 8.90 6.01 6.26
N GLU A 147 8.04 6.70 5.50
CA GLU A 147 7.85 8.13 5.54
C GLU A 147 9.17 8.91 5.32
N ARG A 148 9.94 8.46 4.33
CA ARG A 148 11.24 8.99 3.91
C ARG A 148 11.05 10.16 2.94
N TRP A 149 10.48 11.25 3.41
CA TRP A 149 10.10 12.40 2.57
C TRP A 149 11.29 13.15 1.98
N GLU A 150 12.42 13.21 2.69
CA GLU A 150 13.60 13.94 2.24
C GLU A 150 14.15 13.33 0.93
N GLY A 151 14.24 14.15 -0.12
CA GLY A 151 14.69 13.75 -1.46
C GLY A 151 13.77 12.76 -2.19
N MET A 152 12.53 12.57 -1.73
CA MET A 152 11.56 11.68 -2.36
C MET A 152 11.22 12.13 -3.79
N ASP A 153 11.13 13.44 -4.02
CA ASP A 153 10.90 14.05 -5.34
C ASP A 153 11.93 13.61 -6.39
N VAL A 154 13.22 13.62 -6.03
CA VAL A 154 14.33 13.20 -6.90
C VAL A 154 14.26 11.69 -7.18
N ARG A 155 13.96 10.88 -6.15
CA ARG A 155 13.83 9.42 -6.31
C ARG A 155 12.63 9.05 -7.17
N ASP A 156 11.50 9.70 -6.95
CA ASP A 156 10.28 9.48 -7.72
C ASP A 156 10.47 9.91 -9.18
N ALA A 157 11.13 11.05 -9.44
CA ALA A 157 11.46 11.47 -10.81
C ALA A 157 12.34 10.44 -11.54
N ARG A 158 13.32 9.85 -10.85
CA ARG A 158 14.16 8.76 -11.39
C ARG A 158 13.34 7.52 -11.70
N ARG A 159 12.47 7.08 -10.78
CA ARG A 159 11.60 5.91 -10.97
C ARG A 159 10.66 6.12 -12.14
N ARG A 160 10.00 7.28 -12.23
CA ARG A 160 9.11 7.63 -13.36
C ARG A 160 9.86 7.60 -14.68
N SER A 161 11.03 8.23 -14.76
CA SER A 161 11.85 8.23 -15.98
C SER A 161 12.16 6.80 -16.44
N ARG A 162 12.53 5.92 -15.50
CA ARG A 162 12.82 4.52 -15.82
C ARG A 162 11.58 3.73 -16.25
N VAL A 163 10.43 3.95 -15.61
CA VAL A 163 9.15 3.35 -16.03
C VAL A 163 8.79 3.78 -17.45
N MET A 164 8.98 5.06 -17.80
CA MET A 164 8.69 5.57 -19.15
C MET A 164 9.59 4.92 -20.22
N GLU A 165 10.86 4.65 -19.91
CA GLU A 165 11.76 3.88 -20.78
C GLU A 165 11.26 2.44 -20.96
N MET A 166 10.92 1.75 -19.88
CA MET A 166 10.40 0.38 -19.93
C MET A 166 9.11 0.27 -20.76
N LEU A 167 8.21 1.25 -20.65
CA LEU A 167 6.99 1.33 -21.45
C LEU A 167 7.31 1.50 -22.94
N LYS A 168 8.23 2.41 -23.27
CA LYS A 168 8.69 2.65 -24.64
C LYS A 168 9.34 1.41 -25.26
N ASP A 169 10.10 0.67 -24.46
CA ASP A 169 10.82 -0.53 -24.89
C ASP A 169 9.96 -1.80 -24.88
N GLY A 170 8.67 -1.70 -24.51
CA GLY A 170 7.74 -2.83 -24.49
C GLY A 170 8.00 -3.84 -23.37
N GLN A 171 8.61 -3.41 -22.26
CA GLN A 171 9.01 -4.25 -21.12
C GLN A 171 7.94 -4.35 -20.02
N VAL A 172 6.82 -3.65 -20.16
CA VAL A 172 5.67 -3.69 -19.23
C VAL A 172 4.61 -4.58 -19.86
N ILE A 173 4.49 -5.83 -19.40
CA ILE A 173 3.73 -6.86 -20.11
C ILE A 173 2.66 -7.48 -19.21
N SER A 174 3.01 -7.93 -18.01
CA SER A 174 2.07 -8.66 -17.15
C SER A 174 1.11 -7.71 -16.42
N ALA A 175 0.05 -8.25 -15.81
CA ALA A 175 -0.83 -7.47 -14.95
C ALA A 175 -0.07 -6.78 -13.80
N SER A 176 0.89 -7.49 -13.19
CA SER A 176 1.75 -6.93 -12.14
C SER A 176 2.66 -5.81 -12.66
N ASP A 177 3.23 -5.94 -13.86
CA ASP A 177 4.05 -4.89 -14.46
C ASP A 177 3.22 -3.61 -14.66
N HIS A 178 2.05 -3.75 -15.27
CA HIS A 178 1.15 -2.63 -15.53
C HIS A 178 0.73 -1.94 -14.22
N PHE A 179 0.39 -2.72 -13.20
CA PHE A 179 0.00 -2.19 -11.89
C PHE A 179 1.17 -1.48 -11.18
N ASN A 180 2.37 -2.06 -11.19
CA ASN A 180 3.56 -1.46 -10.58
C ASN A 180 3.95 -0.15 -11.28
N ALA A 181 3.89 -0.12 -12.62
CA ALA A 181 4.09 1.11 -13.39
C ALA A 181 3.03 2.17 -13.05
N ALA A 182 1.76 1.76 -12.93
CA ALA A 182 0.67 2.66 -12.56
C ALA A 182 0.86 3.27 -11.16
N LEU A 183 1.30 2.48 -10.18
CA LEU A 183 1.58 2.96 -8.82
C LEU A 183 2.65 4.05 -8.81
N ILE A 184 3.77 3.82 -9.51
CA ILE A 184 4.86 4.80 -9.62
C ILE A 184 4.37 6.07 -10.32
N LEU A 185 3.62 5.92 -11.43
CA LEU A 185 3.16 7.06 -12.23
C LEU A 185 2.05 7.87 -11.55
N GLN A 186 1.23 7.28 -10.68
CA GLN A 186 0.20 8.04 -9.96
C GLN A 186 0.80 9.05 -8.97
N HIS A 187 2.09 8.89 -8.61
CA HIS A 187 2.88 9.83 -7.82
C HIS A 187 3.66 10.84 -8.69
N GLY A 188 3.30 10.95 -9.97
CA GLY A 188 3.83 11.97 -10.86
C GLY A 188 3.37 13.38 -10.52
N ASP A 189 3.89 14.32 -11.29
CA ASP A 189 3.75 15.77 -11.17
C ASP A 189 3.05 16.42 -12.39
N ASP A 190 2.67 15.61 -13.39
CA ASP A 190 1.96 16.06 -14.59
C ASP A 190 0.73 15.19 -14.88
N SER A 191 -0.28 15.82 -15.48
CA SER A 191 -1.52 15.20 -15.95
C SER A 191 -1.31 13.95 -16.82
N SER A 192 -0.28 13.93 -17.67
CA SER A 192 -0.02 12.76 -18.54
C SER A 192 0.36 11.52 -17.74
N HIS A 193 1.08 11.67 -16.62
CA HIS A 193 1.42 10.56 -15.73
C HIS A 193 0.17 9.97 -15.07
N TYR A 194 -0.76 10.82 -14.63
CA TYR A 194 -2.01 10.35 -14.01
C TYR A 194 -2.93 9.65 -15.00
N LEU A 195 -3.05 10.17 -16.22
CA LEU A 195 -3.83 9.53 -17.27
C LEU A 195 -3.23 8.17 -17.65
N LEU A 196 -1.91 8.11 -17.80
CA LEU A 196 -1.22 6.86 -18.08
C LEU A 196 -1.33 5.85 -16.94
N ALA A 197 -1.23 6.29 -15.68
CA ALA A 197 -1.47 5.43 -14.52
C ALA A 197 -2.89 4.84 -14.52
N HIS A 198 -3.90 5.63 -14.90
CA HIS A 198 -5.27 5.14 -15.07
C HIS A 198 -5.35 4.03 -16.13
N GLU A 199 -4.79 4.28 -17.32
CA GLU A 199 -4.82 3.32 -18.44
C GLU A 199 -4.07 2.02 -18.11
N LEU A 200 -2.88 2.12 -17.52
CA LEU A 200 -2.09 0.96 -17.10
C LEU A 200 -2.83 0.14 -16.04
N SER A 201 -3.47 0.80 -15.08
CA SER A 201 -4.21 0.09 -14.04
C SER A 201 -5.47 -0.60 -14.58
N LEU A 202 -6.15 -0.01 -15.57
CA LEU A 202 -7.21 -0.71 -16.33
C LEU A 202 -6.66 -1.91 -17.10
N LYS A 203 -5.48 -1.77 -17.71
CA LYS A 203 -4.85 -2.89 -18.42
C LYS A 203 -4.48 -4.03 -17.47
N ALA A 204 -4.03 -3.73 -16.27
CA ALA A 204 -3.83 -4.74 -15.23
C ALA A 204 -5.13 -5.48 -14.91
N ALA A 205 -6.25 -4.77 -14.72
CA ALA A 205 -7.58 -5.36 -14.49
C ALA A 205 -8.10 -6.20 -15.66
N GLU A 206 -7.75 -5.84 -16.90
CA GLU A 206 -8.09 -6.61 -18.10
C GLU A 206 -7.30 -7.93 -18.17
N LEU A 207 -6.02 -7.90 -17.82
CA LEU A 207 -5.13 -9.06 -17.85
C LEU A 207 -5.37 -10.01 -16.67
N ASP A 208 -5.73 -9.47 -15.51
CA ASP A 208 -6.03 -10.22 -14.29
C ASP A 208 -7.13 -9.50 -13.50
N SER A 209 -8.29 -10.16 -13.37
CA SER A 209 -9.45 -9.59 -12.68
C SER A 209 -9.52 -9.98 -11.19
N THR A 210 -8.50 -10.66 -10.65
CA THR A 210 -8.55 -11.19 -9.28
C THR A 210 -8.32 -10.13 -8.21
N LEU A 211 -7.58 -9.06 -8.52
CA LEU A 211 -7.28 -7.99 -7.58
C LEU A 211 -8.15 -6.76 -7.81
N SER A 212 -9.01 -6.46 -6.84
CA SER A 212 -9.85 -5.25 -6.86
C SER A 212 -9.07 -3.95 -6.71
N SER A 213 -7.79 -4.02 -6.31
CA SER A 213 -6.88 -2.86 -6.21
C SER A 213 -6.62 -2.22 -7.57
N TYR A 214 -6.70 -2.98 -8.66
CA TYR A 214 -6.53 -2.47 -10.02
C TYR A 214 -7.62 -1.45 -10.35
N LEU A 215 -8.88 -1.74 -10.02
CA LEU A 215 -9.98 -0.81 -10.26
C LEU A 215 -9.88 0.43 -9.38
N TRP A 216 -9.50 0.26 -8.10
CA TRP A 216 -9.34 1.39 -7.20
C TRP A 216 -8.24 2.35 -7.68
N LEU A 217 -7.07 1.82 -8.08
CA LEU A 217 -5.96 2.65 -8.55
C LEU A 217 -6.31 3.35 -9.87
N ALA A 218 -7.00 2.66 -10.78
CA ALA A 218 -7.52 3.28 -11.99
C ALA A 218 -8.45 4.47 -11.67
N ALA A 219 -9.40 4.30 -10.74
CA ALA A 219 -10.30 5.37 -10.30
C ALA A 219 -9.55 6.53 -9.64
N ALA A 220 -8.60 6.23 -8.74
CA ALA A 220 -7.81 7.25 -8.04
C ALA A 220 -6.92 8.07 -8.99
N ALA A 221 -6.28 7.41 -9.96
CA ALA A 221 -5.49 8.06 -10.99
C ALA A 221 -6.37 8.95 -11.90
N LYS A 222 -7.58 8.50 -12.25
CA LYS A 222 -8.54 9.29 -13.03
C LYS A 222 -8.97 10.57 -12.32
N ASP A 223 -9.34 10.48 -11.05
CA ASP A 223 -9.72 11.66 -10.28
C ASP A 223 -8.55 12.65 -10.14
N ARG A 224 -7.32 12.14 -9.92
CA ARG A 224 -6.13 12.99 -9.88
C ARG A 224 -5.87 13.71 -11.21
N TYR A 225 -6.05 13.00 -12.33
CA TYR A 225 -6.00 13.62 -13.66
C TYR A 225 -7.04 14.72 -13.81
N LEU A 226 -8.31 14.42 -13.53
CA LEU A 226 -9.42 15.38 -13.67
C LEU A 226 -9.16 16.65 -12.86
N TRP A 227 -8.76 16.47 -11.61
CA TRP A 227 -8.46 17.59 -10.75
C TRP A 227 -7.29 18.43 -11.24
N HIS A 228 -6.21 17.79 -11.69
CA HIS A 228 -5.05 18.50 -12.25
C HIS A 228 -5.42 19.34 -13.48
N VAL A 229 -6.37 18.89 -14.30
CA VAL A 229 -6.87 19.65 -15.47
C VAL A 229 -8.05 20.57 -15.16
N GLY A 230 -8.35 20.82 -13.88
CA GLY A 230 -9.39 21.76 -13.43
C GLY A 230 -10.83 21.25 -13.58
N GLN A 231 -11.02 19.94 -13.72
CA GLN A 231 -12.32 19.28 -13.80
C GLN A 231 -12.72 18.68 -12.45
N PRO A 232 -14.03 18.58 -12.16
CA PRO A 232 -14.48 17.86 -10.98
C PRO A 232 -14.12 16.38 -11.10
N GLN A 233 -13.75 15.77 -9.98
CA GLN A 233 -13.48 14.34 -9.90
C GLN A 233 -14.77 13.52 -10.08
N TRP A 234 -14.63 12.23 -10.40
CA TRP A 234 -15.78 11.34 -10.65
C TRP A 234 -16.02 10.39 -9.48
N PHE A 235 -14.96 9.80 -8.94
CA PHE A 235 -15.06 8.73 -7.94
C PHE A 235 -15.04 9.27 -6.51
N GLY A 236 -14.42 10.41 -6.24
CA GLY A 236 -14.36 11.01 -4.90
C GLY A 236 -13.14 10.57 -4.09
N THR A 237 -12.04 10.22 -4.77
CA THR A 237 -10.81 9.71 -4.15
C THR A 237 -9.85 10.82 -3.71
N GLN A 238 -9.91 12.01 -4.32
CA GLN A 238 -9.00 13.13 -4.04
C GLN A 238 -9.53 14.00 -2.91
N ARG A 239 -8.61 14.40 -2.04
CA ARG A 239 -8.84 15.27 -0.88
C ARG A 239 -7.74 16.30 -0.78
N LYS A 240 -8.06 17.46 -0.21
CA LYS A 240 -7.08 18.50 0.13
C LYS A 240 -7.50 19.23 1.40
N PRO A 241 -6.54 19.71 2.20
CA PRO A 241 -6.84 20.70 3.22
C PRO A 241 -7.19 22.06 2.58
N VAL A 242 -8.34 22.61 2.95
CA VAL A 242 -8.76 23.99 2.67
C VAL A 242 -8.86 24.68 4.02
N ASP A 243 -8.05 25.72 4.23
CA ASP A 243 -7.94 26.43 5.52
C ASP A 243 -7.69 25.50 6.72
N GLY A 244 -6.84 24.48 6.51
CA GLY A 244 -6.51 23.47 7.53
C GLY A 244 -7.54 22.35 7.69
N VAL A 245 -8.64 22.38 6.95
CA VAL A 245 -9.72 21.40 7.02
C VAL A 245 -9.70 20.50 5.78
N TRP A 246 -9.54 19.19 5.98
CA TRP A 246 -9.67 18.19 4.92
C TRP A 246 -11.07 18.21 4.32
N THR A 247 -11.13 18.42 3.01
CA THR A 247 -12.36 18.36 2.22
C THR A 247 -12.18 17.37 1.07
N ILE A 248 -13.30 16.86 0.54
CA ILE A 248 -13.30 16.19 -0.76
C ILE A 248 -13.35 17.26 -1.83
N GLU A 249 -12.46 17.18 -2.81
CA GLU A 249 -12.42 18.10 -3.95
C GLU A 249 -13.73 18.08 -4.75
N PRO A 250 -14.05 19.14 -5.53
CA PRO A 250 -15.28 19.21 -6.32
C PRO A 250 -15.53 17.92 -7.10
N ILE A 251 -16.73 17.36 -6.95
CA ILE A 251 -17.13 16.06 -7.52
C ILE A 251 -18.36 16.23 -8.40
N ASP A 252 -18.34 15.61 -9.57
CA ASP A 252 -19.53 15.49 -10.42
C ASP A 252 -20.33 14.25 -9.97
N THR A 253 -21.35 14.51 -9.17
CA THR A 253 -22.19 13.43 -8.60
C THR A 253 -23.12 12.77 -9.63
N THR A 254 -23.11 13.22 -10.88
CA THR A 254 -23.98 12.68 -11.94
C THR A 254 -23.31 11.59 -12.79
N VAL A 255 -21.97 11.50 -12.75
CA VAL A 255 -21.19 10.61 -13.62
C VAL A 255 -21.05 9.20 -13.06
N ILE A 256 -20.87 9.07 -11.73
CA ILE A 256 -20.67 7.78 -11.05
C ILE A 256 -21.62 7.66 -9.87
N THR A 257 -22.44 6.61 -9.89
CA THR A 257 -23.32 6.21 -8.78
C THR A 257 -22.55 5.49 -7.67
N ASP A 258 -23.12 5.41 -6.47
CA ASP A 258 -22.48 4.68 -5.37
C ASP A 258 -22.37 3.17 -5.62
N ASP A 259 -23.32 2.58 -6.36
CA ASP A 259 -23.23 1.17 -6.79
C ASP A 259 -22.07 0.96 -7.76
N GLU A 260 -21.78 1.94 -8.63
CA GLU A 260 -20.60 1.91 -9.48
C GLU A 260 -19.33 2.10 -8.64
N ARG A 261 -19.26 3.07 -7.71
CA ARG A 261 -18.09 3.22 -6.82
C ARG A 261 -17.70 1.90 -6.16
N ARG A 262 -18.68 1.15 -5.66
CA ARG A 262 -18.45 -0.18 -5.07
C ARG A 262 -17.86 -1.18 -6.05
N LYS A 263 -18.34 -1.22 -7.30
CA LYS A 263 -17.76 -2.08 -8.36
C LYS A 263 -16.31 -1.70 -8.66
N TRP A 264 -15.98 -0.42 -8.55
CA TRP A 264 -14.61 0.10 -8.71
C TRP A 264 -13.75 -0.03 -7.45
N ASN A 265 -14.26 -0.68 -6.40
CA ASN A 265 -13.59 -0.79 -5.10
C ASN A 265 -13.29 0.58 -4.45
N VAL A 266 -14.09 1.59 -4.76
CA VAL A 266 -14.05 2.93 -4.17
C VAL A 266 -15.17 3.07 -3.12
N PRO A 267 -14.92 3.73 -1.97
CA PRO A 267 -15.96 4.03 -1.00
C PRO A 267 -17.10 4.86 -1.61
N THR A 268 -18.30 4.77 -1.04
CA THR A 268 -19.40 5.69 -1.39
C THR A 268 -19.05 7.13 -1.07
N LEU A 269 -19.78 8.06 -1.66
CA LEU A 269 -19.55 9.48 -1.38
C LEU A 269 -19.79 9.83 0.10
N SER A 270 -20.74 9.16 0.75
CA SER A 270 -20.98 9.29 2.19
C SER A 270 -19.79 8.78 3.02
N GLU A 271 -19.27 7.60 2.69
CA GLU A 271 -18.09 7.01 3.35
C GLU A 271 -16.84 7.88 3.17
N ALA A 272 -16.60 8.37 1.96
CA ALA A 272 -15.48 9.26 1.68
C ALA A 272 -15.56 10.56 2.49
N ARG A 273 -16.77 11.13 2.67
CA ARG A 273 -16.99 12.36 3.45
C ARG A 273 -16.79 12.12 4.94
N ASN A 274 -17.26 10.99 5.44
CA ASN A 274 -17.04 10.60 6.83
C ASN A 274 -15.55 10.41 7.13
N LEU A 275 -14.79 9.84 6.20
CA LEU A 275 -13.33 9.75 6.35
C LEU A 275 -12.69 11.14 6.43
N ALA A 276 -13.05 12.08 5.54
CA ALA A 276 -12.54 13.44 5.60
C ALA A 276 -12.89 14.13 6.93
N LYS A 277 -14.09 13.87 7.47
CA LYS A 277 -14.49 14.35 8.79
C LYS A 277 -13.60 13.78 9.90
N ARG A 278 -13.35 12.47 9.93
CA ARG A 278 -12.47 11.84 10.92
C ARG A 278 -11.05 12.42 10.87
N MET A 279 -10.51 12.62 9.67
CA MET A 279 -9.22 13.27 9.48
C MET A 279 -9.16 14.69 10.07
N ASN A 280 -10.29 15.39 10.19
CA ASN A 280 -10.37 16.69 10.85
C ASN A 280 -10.56 16.57 12.36
N ASP A 281 -11.32 15.57 12.83
CA ASP A 281 -11.56 15.32 14.25
C ASP A 281 -10.28 14.82 14.98
N GLU A 282 -9.36 14.19 14.25
CA GLU A 282 -8.05 13.73 14.74
C GLU A 282 -6.97 14.84 14.76
N VAL A 283 -7.25 16.02 14.19
CA VAL A 283 -6.36 17.18 14.24
C VAL A 283 -6.64 17.97 15.53
N ASP A 284 -5.66 18.03 16.43
CA ASP A 284 -5.72 18.89 17.63
C ASP A 284 -5.91 20.36 17.20
N PRO A 285 -6.99 21.05 17.64
CA PRO A 285 -7.25 22.45 17.28
C PRO A 285 -6.16 23.43 17.76
N THR A 286 -5.21 22.99 18.58
CA THR A 286 -4.13 23.84 19.11
C THR A 286 -2.83 23.81 18.29
N ASP A 287 -2.72 22.95 17.28
CA ASP A 287 -1.51 22.84 16.44
C ASP A 287 -1.50 23.86 15.29
N HIS A 288 -1.53 25.14 15.65
CA HIS A 288 -1.35 26.28 14.74
C HIS A 288 0.14 26.65 14.60
N GLU A 289 1.02 25.70 14.28
CA GLU A 289 2.43 26.01 13.99
C GLU A 289 2.95 25.31 12.73
N HIS A 290 2.64 25.88 11.56
CA HIS A 290 3.61 26.66 10.76
C HIS A 290 3.13 26.80 9.31
N LYS A 291 3.29 28.02 8.82
CA LYS A 291 2.98 28.50 7.47
C LYS A 291 3.82 27.81 6.40
#